data_AF-A0A3D4NE90-F1
#
_entry.id   AF-A0A3D4NE90-F1
#
_cell.length_a   1.000
_cell.length_b   1.000
_cell.length_c   1.000
_cell.angle_alpha   90.00
_cell.angle_beta   90.00
_cell.angle_gamma   90.00
#
_symmetry.space_group_name_H-M   'P 1'
#
loop_
_entity.id
_entity.type
_entity.pdbx_description
1 polymer ?
#
loop_
_entity_poly.entity_id
_entity_poly.type
_entity_poly.pdbx_seq_one_letter_code
_entity_poly.pdbx_strand_id
1 'polypeptide(L)' 'MAANTNLIPSNVMDEFKKRMQESRGYDAKRADARRFVYTTLVARYGNHWWHKNNEKLLSEMQVVEESFRKKPGDQPVMMG' A
#
# COMPACT_ATOMS: atom_id res chain seq x y z
N MET A 1 12.46 19.86 11.62
CA MET A 1 12.41 18.40 11.43
C MET A 1 10.99 18.05 10.97
N ALA A 2 10.79 17.72 9.69
CA ALA A 2 9.47 17.30 9.23
C ALA A 2 9.20 15.90 9.81
N ALA A 3 8.22 15.80 10.72
CA ALA A 3 7.66 14.50 11.04
C ALA A 3 7.22 13.88 9.71
N ASN A 4 7.69 12.68 9.41
CA ASN A 4 7.16 11.89 8.30
C ASN A 4 5.72 11.53 8.67
N THR A 5 4.78 12.45 8.46
CA THR A 5 3.37 12.27 8.81
C THR A 5 2.81 11.32 7.77
N ASN A 6 2.85 10.03 8.04
CA ASN A 6 2.09 9.06 7.26
C ASN A 6 0.62 9.47 7.28
N LEU A 7 0.04 9.66 6.10
CA LEU A 7 -1.37 10.03 5.97
C LEU A 7 -2.27 8.81 6.10
N ILE A 8 -1.75 7.61 5.83
CA ILE A 8 -2.46 6.36 6.07
C ILE A 8 -2.28 5.98 7.54
N PRO A 9 -3.38 5.90 8.33
CA PRO A 9 -3.32 5.41 9.70
C PRO A 9 -2.75 3.99 9.75
N SER A 10 -1.97 3.66 10.79
CA SER A 10 -1.28 2.36 10.91
C SER A 10 -2.23 1.17 10.77
N ASN A 11 -3.41 1.22 11.39
CA ASN A 11 -4.42 0.16 11.30
C ASN A 11 -4.93 -0.06 9.86
N VAL A 12 -4.99 1.00 9.04
CA VAL A 12 -5.37 0.91 7.62
C VAL A 12 -4.21 0.36 6.80
N MET A 13 -2.97 0.77 7.12
CA MET A 13 -1.77 0.26 6.47
C MET A 13 -1.51 -1.22 6.77
N ASP A 14 -1.81 -1.70 7.97
CA ASP A 14 -1.64 -3.11 8.34
C ASP A 14 -2.63 -4.01 7.60
N GLU A 15 -3.89 -3.59 7.48
CA GLU A 15 -4.88 -4.32 6.68
C GLU A 15 -4.56 -4.25 5.17
N PHE A 16 -4.02 -3.13 4.69
CA PHE A 16 -3.48 -3.03 3.33
C PHE A 16 -2.37 -4.07 3.09
N LYS A 17 -1.39 -4.20 3.99
CA LYS A 17 -0.32 -5.21 3.89
C LYS A 17 -0.87 -6.64 3.92
N LYS A 18 -1.85 -6.90 4.79
CA LYS A 18 -2.50 -8.22 4.89
C LYS A 18 -3.18 -8.61 3.57
N ARG A 19 -3.87 -7.67 2.92
CA ARG A 19 -4.46 -7.89 1.57
C ARG A 19 -3.39 -8.14 0.51
N MET A 20 -2.25 -7.44 0.59
CA MET A 20 -1.11 -7.66 -0.29
C MET A 20 -0.39 -9.01 -0.08
N GLN A 21 -0.64 -9.71 1.03
CA GLN A 21 -0.15 -11.06 1.31
C GLN A 21 -1.06 -12.18 0.77
N GLU A 22 -2.26 -11.86 0.29
CA GLU A 22 -3.19 -12.87 -0.22
C GLU A 22 -2.61 -13.65 -1.42
N SER A 23 -3.02 -14.92 -1.56
CA SER A 23 -2.58 -15.86 -2.60
C SER A 23 -3.14 -15.57 -4.01
N ARG A 24 -3.68 -14.36 -4.22
CA ARG A 24 -4.22 -13.91 -5.50
C ARG A 24 -3.11 -13.30 -6.37
N GLY A 25 -3.36 -13.18 -7.68
CA GLY A 25 -2.45 -12.49 -8.60
C GLY A 25 -2.11 -11.07 -8.14
N TYR A 26 -0.89 -10.60 -8.40
CA TYR A 26 -0.37 -9.32 -7.89
C TYR A 26 -1.29 -8.13 -8.19
N ASP A 27 -1.81 -8.04 -9.41
CA ASP A 27 -2.69 -6.95 -9.80
C ASP A 27 -4.05 -7.02 -9.08
N ALA A 28 -4.57 -8.22 -8.87
CA ALA A 28 -5.85 -8.43 -8.18
C ALA A 28 -5.74 -8.02 -6.69
N LYS A 29 -4.69 -8.45 -5.99
CA LYS A 29 -4.48 -8.05 -4.59
C LYS A 29 -4.15 -6.57 -4.44
N ARG A 30 -3.40 -5.97 -5.38
CA ARG A 30 -3.13 -4.54 -5.43
C ARG A 30 -4.40 -3.72 -5.60
N ALA A 31 -5.27 -4.11 -6.53
CA ALA A 31 -6.54 -3.42 -6.76
C ALA A 31 -7.45 -3.49 -5.52
N ASP A 32 -7.56 -4.66 -4.90
CA ASP A 32 -8.33 -4.86 -3.68
C ASP A 32 -7.79 -4.03 -2.50
N ALA A 33 -6.48 -4.08 -2.27
CA ALA A 33 -5.82 -3.34 -1.19
C ALA A 33 -5.97 -1.81 -1.36
N ARG A 34 -5.80 -1.29 -2.58
CA ARG A 34 -6.02 0.14 -2.88
C ARG A 34 -7.47 0.55 -2.67
N ARG A 35 -8.42 -0.30 -3.08
CA ARG A 35 -9.85 -0.05 -2.87
C ARG A 35 -10.19 0.02 -1.39
N PHE A 36 -9.59 -0.84 -0.56
CA PHE A 36 -9.76 -0.80 0.88
C PHE A 36 -9.28 0.53 1.49
N VAL A 37 -8.08 1.00 1.12
CA VAL A 37 -7.56 2.29 1.60
C VAL A 37 -8.45 3.44 1.15
N TYR A 38 -8.84 3.47 -0.13
CA TYR A 38 -9.75 4.49 -0.67
C TYR A 38 -11.06 4.54 0.10
N THR A 39 -11.77 3.42 0.17
CA THR A 39 -13.09 3.35 0.83
C THR A 39 -13.02 3.74 2.30
N THR A 40 -11.99 3.29 3.02
CA THR A 40 -11.80 3.61 4.44
C THR A 40 -11.49 5.08 4.68
N LEU A 41 -10.58 5.67 3.90
CA LEU A 41 -10.18 7.06 4.09
C LEU A 41 -11.23 8.04 3.59
N VAL A 42 -11.93 7.73 2.50
CA VAL A 42 -13.08 8.54 2.04
C VAL A 42 -14.22 8.50 3.04
N ALA A 43 -14.52 7.34 3.64
CA ALA A 43 -15.54 7.26 4.67
C ALA A 43 -15.18 8.10 5.91
N ARG A 44 -13.89 8.19 6.27
CA ARG A 44 -13.44 8.93 7.46
C ARG A 44 -13.24 10.43 7.23
N TYR A 45 -12.67 10.82 6.09
CA TYR A 45 -12.20 12.19 5.83
C TYR A 45 -12.90 12.86 4.65
N GLY A 46 -13.71 12.12 3.88
CA GLY A 46 -14.43 12.60 2.71
C GLY A 46 -13.60 12.61 1.42
N ASN A 47 -14.31 12.65 0.29
CA ASN A 47 -13.69 12.68 -1.04
C ASN A 47 -12.78 13.89 -1.26
N HIS A 48 -13.17 15.07 -0.75
CA HIS A 48 -12.36 16.30 -0.92
C HIS A 48 -10.98 16.17 -0.28
N TRP A 49 -10.91 15.62 0.92
CA TRP A 49 -9.64 15.36 1.60
C TRP A 49 -8.82 14.31 0.84
N TRP A 50 -9.45 13.25 0.34
CA TRP A 50 -8.76 12.26 -0.48
C TRP A 50 -8.08 12.90 -1.70
N HIS A 51 -8.82 13.70 -2.48
CA HIS A 51 -8.27 14.32 -3.69
C HIS A 51 -7.08 15.23 -3.40
N LYS A 52 -7.10 15.97 -2.29
CA LYS A 52 -5.97 16.82 -1.87
C LYS A 52 -4.72 16.04 -1.47
N ASN A 53 -4.87 14.78 -1.03
CA ASN A 53 -3.81 13.98 -0.45
C ASN A 53 -3.43 12.75 -1.28
N ASN A 54 -4.12 12.52 -2.40
CA ASN A 54 -4.04 11.29 -3.19
C ASN A 54 -2.62 10.95 -3.63
N GLU A 55 -1.83 11.93 -4.07
CA GLU A 55 -0.45 11.71 -4.52
C GLU A 55 0.43 11.12 -3.41
N LYS A 56 0.32 11.67 -2.20
CA LYS A 56 1.08 11.18 -1.03
C LYS A 56 0.56 9.82 -0.57
N LEU A 57 -0.75 9.62 -0.54
CA LEU A 57 -1.36 8.32 -0.22
C LEU A 57 -0.91 7.22 -1.19
N LEU A 58 -0.85 7.53 -2.49
CA LEU A 58 -0.36 6.62 -3.53
C LEU A 58 1.12 6.29 -3.35
N SER A 59 1.95 7.28 -3.01
CA SER A 59 3.36 7.07 -2.71
C SER A 59 3.57 6.15 -1.50
N GLU A 60 2.84 6.39 -0.40
CA GLU A 60 2.88 5.54 0.80
C GLU A 60 2.48 4.08 0.49
N MET A 61 1.44 3.88 -0.32
CA MET A 61 1.04 2.54 -0.77
C MET A 61 2.08 1.90 -1.71
N GLN A 62 2.67 2.68 -2.62
CA GLN A 62 3.63 2.18 -3.61
C GLN A 62 4.88 1.59 -2.96
N VAL A 63 5.41 2.21 -1.90
CA VAL A 63 6.57 1.67 -1.16
C VAL A 63 6.30 0.25 -0.66
N VAL A 64 5.10 0.00 -0.15
CA VAL A 64 4.68 -1.33 0.29
C VAL A 64 4.46 -2.25 -0.90
N GLU A 65 3.77 -1.81 -1.95
CA GLU A 65 3.56 -2.58 -3.17
C GLU A 65 4.87 -3.12 -3.77
N GLU A 66 5.91 -2.29 -3.82
CA GLU A 66 7.23 -2.66 -4.33
C GLU A 66 7.91 -3.76 -3.50
N SER A 67 7.71 -3.76 -2.18
CA SER A 67 8.21 -4.83 -1.31
C SER A 67 7.54 -6.19 -1.58
N PHE A 68 6.31 -6.19 -2.10
CA PHE A 68 5.59 -7.41 -2.48
C PHE A 68 5.81 -7.79 -3.95
N ARG A 69 6.27 -6.85 -4.78
CA ARG A 69 6.65 -7.10 -6.18
C ARG A 69 7.99 -7.82 -6.27
N LYS A 70 8.94 -7.48 -5.39
CA LYS A 70 10.21 -8.19 -5.25
C LYS A 70 9.96 -9.50 -4.51
N LYS A 71 9.94 -10.64 -5.23
CA LYS A 71 9.86 -11.96 -4.61
C LYS A 71 11.09 -12.18 -3.70
N PRO A 72 10.98 -12.95 -2.60
CA PRO A 72 12.14 -13.63 -2.02
C PRO A 72 12.66 -14.62 -3.06
N GLY A 73 13.70 -14.23 -3.79
CA GLY A 73 14.17 -14.92 -5.00
C GLY A 73 15.14 -14.10 -5.83
N ASP A 74 15.22 -12.78 -5.58
CA ASP A 74 16.32 -11.90 -6.02
C ASP A 74 17.57 -12.03 -5.11
N GLN A 75 17.79 -13.21 -4.52
CA GLN A 75 19.15 -13.54 -4.09
C GLN A 75 19.91 -13.92 -5.36
N PRO A 76 21.10 -13.38 -5.64
CA PRO A 76 21.94 -13.96 -6.67
C PRO A 76 22.11 -15.42 -6.28
N VAL A 77 21.67 -16.32 -7.15
CA VAL A 77 22.06 -17.71 -7.07
C VAL A 77 23.58 -17.66 -7.20
N MET A 78 24.32 -17.75 -6.10
CA MET A 78 25.74 -18.05 -6.17
C MET A 78 25.80 -19.46 -6.75
N MET A 79 25.92 -19.53 -8.08
CA MET A 79 26.33 -20.73 -8.77
C MET A 79 27.72 -21.10 -8.26
N GLY A 80 27.83 -22.37 -7.87
CA GLY A 80 29.01 -23.25 -7.87
C GLY A 80 30.39 -22.64 -7.83
#